data_AF-A0A4Y5FD57-F1
#
_entry.id   AF-A0A4Y5FD57-F1
#
_cell.length_a   1.000
_cell.length_b   1.000
_cell.length_c   1.000
_cell.angle_alpha   90.00
_cell.angle_beta   90.00
_cell.angle_gamma   90.00
#
_symmetry.space_group_name_H-M   'P 1'
#
loop_
_entity.id
_entity.type
_entity.pdbx_description
1 polymer ?
#
loop_
_entity_poly.entity_id
_entity_poly.type
_entity_poly.pdbx_seq_one_letter_code
_entity_poly.pdbx_strand_id
1 'polypeptide(L)'
;LGFEDPQSKLQPSTDTINEIFLVNFISFCMEKGVEEHITTSKMTKQQSLLFGVDWIWTIFGPDKNIRLQFTVQTCQLSDSAVNENCQSEQPCRNGKETAKLDVLYKNKDRFEKLEEFCSLVGQDCVGLFIVFGLPGKPKEIRGALLDSIQTKKGKKSLPGDSLVKDYIMNTESFLST
;
A
#
# COMPACT_ATOMS: atom_id res chain seq x y z
N LEU A 1 -5.95 -1.22 -14.84
CA LEU A 1 -6.11 -2.53 -14.14
C LEU A 1 -7.35 -2.43 -13.28
N GLY A 2 -8.34 -3.29 -13.51
CA GLY A 2 -9.51 -3.38 -12.64
C GLY A 2 -9.92 -4.84 -12.57
N PHE A 3 -9.81 -5.44 -11.40
CA PHE A 3 -10.32 -6.78 -11.17
C PHE A 3 -11.75 -6.66 -10.67
N GLU A 4 -12.70 -6.95 -11.55
CA GLU A 4 -14.09 -7.12 -11.18
C GLU A 4 -14.41 -8.59 -11.33
N ASP A 5 -14.85 -9.21 -10.24
CA ASP A 5 -15.40 -10.55 -10.28
C ASP A 5 -16.91 -10.44 -10.44
N PRO A 6 -17.44 -10.67 -11.66
CA PRO A 6 -18.86 -10.48 -11.93
C PRO A 6 -19.75 -11.42 -11.10
N GLN A 7 -19.16 -12.49 -10.56
CA GLN A 7 -19.87 -13.49 -9.77
C GLN A 7 -19.58 -13.38 -8.26
N SER A 8 -18.67 -12.49 -7.84
CA SER A 8 -18.21 -12.35 -6.44
C SER A 8 -17.74 -13.66 -5.77
N LYS A 9 -17.27 -14.64 -6.56
CA LYS A 9 -16.75 -15.94 -6.13
C LYS A 9 -15.23 -16.02 -5.94
N LEU A 10 -14.46 -15.29 -6.75
CA LEU A 10 -13.00 -15.29 -6.80
C LEU A 10 -12.36 -14.50 -5.67
N GLN A 11 -13.03 -13.45 -5.15
CA GLN A 11 -12.61 -12.58 -4.04
C GLN A 11 -11.10 -12.60 -3.76
N PRO A 12 -10.26 -12.13 -4.72
CA PRO A 12 -8.82 -12.27 -4.61
C PRO A 12 -8.33 -11.49 -3.41
N SER A 13 -7.36 -12.05 -2.69
CA SER A 13 -6.71 -11.37 -1.58
C SER A 13 -5.93 -10.14 -2.07
N THR A 14 -5.72 -9.17 -1.19
CA THR A 14 -4.84 -8.02 -1.44
C THR A 14 -3.46 -8.46 -1.93
N ASP A 15 -2.88 -9.52 -1.34
CA ASP A 15 -1.60 -10.10 -1.79
C ASP A 15 -1.63 -10.54 -3.26
N THR A 16 -2.74 -11.11 -3.73
CA THR A 16 -2.88 -11.55 -5.12
C THR A 16 -3.01 -10.35 -6.05
N ILE A 17 -3.81 -9.36 -5.66
CA ILE A 17 -3.96 -8.10 -6.41
C ILE A 17 -2.61 -7.36 -6.49
N ASN A 18 -1.83 -7.39 -5.41
CA ASN A 18 -0.48 -6.85 -5.33
C ASN A 18 0.46 -7.48 -6.35
N GLU A 19 0.51 -8.82 -6.44
CA GLU A 19 1.34 -9.49 -7.45
C GLU A 19 0.91 -9.10 -8.87
N ILE A 20 -0.40 -9.11 -9.13
CA ILE A 20 -0.93 -8.73 -10.45
C ILE A 20 -0.51 -7.29 -10.78
N PHE A 21 -0.69 -6.35 -9.84
CA PHE A 21 -0.33 -4.96 -10.05
C PHE A 21 1.17 -4.79 -10.32
N LEU A 22 2.03 -5.44 -9.53
CA LEU A 22 3.48 -5.36 -9.68
C LEU A 22 3.96 -5.91 -11.02
N VAL A 23 3.42 -7.05 -11.47
CA VAL A 23 3.75 -7.62 -12.79
C VAL A 23 3.39 -6.62 -13.88
N ASN A 24 2.20 -6.04 -13.84
CA ASN A 24 1.78 -5.05 -14.83
C ASN A 24 2.61 -3.76 -14.76
N PHE A 25 3.00 -3.31 -13.57
CA PHE A 25 3.87 -2.15 -13.40
C PHE A 25 5.25 -2.38 -14.03
N ILE A 26 5.85 -3.55 -13.79
CA ILE A 26 7.15 -3.91 -14.37
C ILE A 26 7.05 -3.96 -15.89
N SER A 27 6.02 -4.61 -16.44
CA SER A 27 5.78 -4.63 -17.89
C SER A 27 5.62 -3.22 -18.45
N PHE A 28 4.86 -2.35 -17.78
CA PHE A 28 4.71 -0.95 -18.18
C PHE A 28 6.05 -0.20 -18.18
N CYS A 29 6.90 -0.39 -17.16
CA CYS A 29 8.23 0.23 -17.13
C CYS A 29 9.10 -0.21 -18.32
N MET A 30 9.07 -1.50 -18.67
CA MET A 30 9.79 -2.03 -19.84
C MET A 30 9.24 -1.46 -21.15
N GLU A 31 7.93 -1.40 -21.31
CA GLU A 31 7.28 -0.82 -22.51
C GLU A 31 7.62 0.67 -22.69
N LYS A 32 7.87 1.38 -21.59
CA LYS A 32 8.26 2.79 -21.60
C LYS A 32 9.76 3.01 -21.67
N GLY A 33 10.58 1.96 -21.62
CA GLY A 33 12.05 2.07 -21.65
C GLY A 33 12.64 2.75 -20.40
N VAL A 34 11.98 2.63 -19.24
CA VAL A 34 12.42 3.24 -17.97
C VAL A 34 12.87 2.21 -16.93
N GLU A 35 12.97 0.94 -17.30
CA GLU A 35 13.37 -0.18 -16.44
C GLU A 35 14.78 -0.02 -15.85
N GLU A 36 15.66 0.73 -16.52
CA GLU A 36 17.00 1.03 -16.00
C GLU A 36 17.02 2.16 -14.95
N HIS A 37 15.91 2.91 -14.84
CA HIS A 37 15.78 4.08 -13.97
C HIS A 37 14.85 3.83 -12.78
N ILE A 38 14.07 2.75 -12.80
CA ILE A 38 13.11 2.42 -11.75
C ILE A 38 13.29 0.96 -11.35
N THR A 39 13.57 0.70 -10.07
CA THR A 39 13.54 -0.66 -9.52
C THR A 39 12.34 -0.84 -8.59
N THR A 40 11.83 -2.07 -8.57
CA THR A 40 10.79 -2.50 -7.64
C THR A 40 11.33 -3.60 -6.75
N SER A 41 11.22 -3.44 -5.43
CA SER A 41 11.59 -4.46 -4.45
C SER A 41 10.38 -4.79 -3.60
N LYS A 42 9.85 -6.00 -3.78
CA LYS A 42 8.73 -6.50 -2.97
C LYS A 42 9.24 -6.98 -1.62
N MET A 43 8.58 -6.55 -0.55
CA MET A 43 8.89 -7.03 0.79
C MET A 43 8.46 -8.48 0.96
N THR A 44 9.25 -9.25 1.70
CA THR A 44 8.78 -10.55 2.20
C THR A 44 7.59 -10.34 3.13
N LYS A 45 6.77 -11.38 3.33
CA LYS A 45 5.65 -11.31 4.27
C LYS A 45 6.08 -10.85 5.67
N GLN A 46 7.25 -11.32 6.15
CA GLN A 46 7.80 -10.91 7.44
C GLN A 46 8.20 -9.43 7.46
N GLN A 47 8.81 -8.92 6.38
CA GLN A 47 9.18 -7.51 6.27
C GLN A 47 7.95 -6.60 6.16
N SER A 48 6.91 -6.99 5.40
CA SER A 48 5.67 -6.22 5.32
C SER A 48 4.96 -6.15 6.67
N LEU A 49 4.91 -7.25 7.42
CA LEU A 49 4.37 -7.27 8.79
C LEU A 49 5.15 -6.35 9.74
N LEU A 50 6.47 -6.35 9.60
CA LEU A 50 7.38 -5.58 10.44
C LEU A 50 7.29 -4.07 10.16
N PHE A 51 7.37 -3.69 8.89
CA PHE A 51 7.52 -2.30 8.47
C PHE A 51 6.23 -1.65 7.98
N GLY A 52 5.14 -2.40 7.81
CA GLY A 52 3.91 -1.89 7.18
C GLY A 52 4.05 -1.59 5.69
N VAL A 53 5.16 -1.99 5.05
CA VAL A 53 5.50 -1.69 3.65
C VAL A 53 5.37 -2.96 2.81
N ASP A 54 4.61 -2.91 1.73
CA ASP A 54 4.42 -4.05 0.83
C ASP A 54 5.50 -4.12 -0.25
N TRP A 55 5.94 -2.98 -0.77
CA TRP A 55 7.09 -2.88 -1.67
C TRP A 55 7.67 -1.47 -1.70
N ILE A 56 8.85 -1.35 -2.30
CA ILE A 56 9.53 -0.09 -2.53
C ILE A 56 9.79 0.10 -4.02
N TRP A 57 9.47 1.28 -4.53
CA TRP A 57 9.96 1.75 -5.82
C TRP A 57 11.13 2.69 -5.60
N THR A 58 12.24 2.44 -6.27
CA THR A 58 13.41 3.33 -6.21
C THR A 58 13.63 3.93 -7.58
N ILE A 59 13.66 5.26 -7.65
CA ILE A 59 13.94 6.03 -8.85
C ILE A 59 15.40 6.49 -8.79
N PHE A 60 16.14 6.16 -9.84
CA PHE A 60 17.56 6.49 -9.96
C PHE A 60 17.78 7.72 -10.84
N GLY A 61 18.83 8.47 -10.51
CA GLY A 61 19.36 9.51 -11.36
C GLY A 61 20.21 8.95 -12.52
N PRO A 62 20.68 9.83 -13.41
CA PRO A 62 21.59 9.47 -14.49
C PRO A 62 22.83 8.73 -13.98
N ASP A 63 23.36 9.13 -12.82
CA ASP A 63 24.55 8.55 -12.19
C ASP A 63 24.25 7.34 -11.28
N LYS A 64 23.06 6.75 -11.41
CA LYS A 64 22.59 5.61 -10.60
C LYS A 64 22.55 5.88 -9.08
N ASN A 65 22.56 7.15 -8.67
CA ASN A 65 22.24 7.54 -7.30
C ASN A 65 20.72 7.46 -7.07
N ILE A 66 20.32 7.13 -5.84
CA ILE A 66 18.90 7.18 -5.44
C ILE A 66 18.47 8.64 -5.46
N ARG A 67 17.42 8.96 -6.22
CA ARG A 67 16.81 10.29 -6.24
C ARG A 67 15.53 10.36 -5.43
N LEU A 68 14.77 9.26 -5.42
CA LEU A 68 13.49 9.18 -4.73
C LEU A 68 13.12 7.72 -4.50
N GLN A 69 12.53 7.43 -3.35
CA GLN A 69 11.95 6.15 -3.01
C GLN A 69 10.48 6.32 -2.65
N PHE A 70 9.62 5.49 -3.22
CA PHE A 70 8.24 5.34 -2.78
C PHE A 70 8.13 4.07 -1.96
N THR A 71 7.79 4.20 -0.68
CA THR A 71 7.43 3.07 0.16
C THR A 71 5.93 2.90 0.09
N VAL A 72 5.51 1.73 -0.38
CA VAL A 72 4.12 1.52 -0.76
C VAL A 72 3.44 0.63 0.25
N GLN A 73 2.32 1.12 0.79
CA GLN A 73 1.36 0.34 1.55
C GLN A 73 0.08 0.19 0.74
N THR A 74 -0.41 -1.03 0.62
CA THR A 74 -1.60 -1.37 -0.15
C THR A 74 -2.79 -1.66 0.74
N CYS A 75 -3.99 -1.29 0.30
CA CYS A 75 -5.22 -1.70 0.95
C CYS A 75 -6.37 -1.88 -0.06
N GLN A 76 -7.42 -2.57 0.36
CA GLN A 76 -8.63 -2.80 -0.44
C GLN A 76 -9.84 -2.25 0.32
N LEU A 77 -10.67 -1.43 -0.35
CA LEU A 77 -11.84 -0.77 0.27
C LEU A 77 -13.19 -1.31 -0.27
N SER A 78 -13.21 -2.50 -0.87
CA SER A 78 -14.41 -3.06 -1.51
C SER A 78 -15.60 -3.24 -0.55
N ASP A 79 -16.83 -3.23 -1.11
CA ASP A 79 -18.12 -3.23 -0.40
C ASP A 79 -18.35 -4.39 0.59
N SER A 80 -17.49 -5.42 0.59
CA SER A 80 -17.54 -6.52 1.57
C SER A 80 -17.13 -6.11 2.99
N ALA A 81 -16.68 -4.88 3.21
CA ALA A 81 -16.27 -4.35 4.52
C ALA A 81 -17.45 -3.84 5.39
N VAL A 82 -18.55 -4.60 5.48
CA VAL A 82 -19.52 -4.49 6.60
C VAL A 82 -19.06 -5.29 7.82
N ASN A 83 -17.98 -6.08 7.71
CA ASN A 83 -17.24 -6.53 8.88
C ASN A 83 -16.06 -5.59 9.12
N GLU A 84 -16.17 -4.83 10.19
CA GLU A 84 -15.12 -4.06 10.84
C GLU A 84 -13.87 -4.94 11.02
N ASN A 85 -12.94 -4.85 10.08
CA ASN A 85 -11.51 -4.92 10.33
C ASN A 85 -10.77 -4.81 8.99
N CYS A 86 -9.91 -3.80 8.86
CA CYS A 86 -8.74 -3.85 7.99
C CYS A 86 -7.72 -4.91 8.47
N GLN A 87 -8.18 -6.07 8.94
CA GLN A 87 -7.38 -7.24 9.23
C GLN A 87 -7.65 -8.26 8.13
N SER A 88 -7.16 -7.99 6.92
CA SER A 88 -6.98 -9.08 5.95
C SER A 88 -5.70 -9.85 6.31
N GLU A 89 -5.72 -10.50 7.46
CA GLU A 89 -4.75 -11.54 7.79
C GLU A 89 -5.52 -12.75 8.32
N GLN A 90 -6.00 -13.59 7.39
CA GLN A 90 -6.17 -14.99 7.77
C GLN A 90 -4.80 -15.50 8.25
N PRO A 91 -4.70 -16.01 9.48
CA PRO A 91 -3.45 -16.53 9.99
C PRO A 91 -3.06 -17.74 9.14
N CYS A 92 -2.00 -17.59 8.35
CA CYS A 92 -1.37 -18.74 7.70
C CYS A 92 -1.02 -19.79 8.77
N ARG A 93 -1.15 -21.05 8.39
CA ARG A 93 -1.15 -22.31 9.16
C ARG A 93 0.08 -22.59 10.07
N ASN A 94 0.93 -21.61 10.35
CA ASN A 94 2.10 -21.64 11.23
C ASN A 94 1.96 -20.63 12.39
N GLY A 95 0.83 -20.62 13.08
CA GLY A 95 0.41 -19.59 14.06
C GLY A 95 1.27 -19.38 15.32
N LYS A 96 2.47 -19.97 15.41
CA LYS A 96 3.39 -19.77 16.55
C LYS A 96 4.49 -18.74 16.29
N GLU A 97 4.81 -18.47 15.04
CA GLU A 97 5.95 -17.62 14.66
C GLU A 97 5.50 -16.18 14.36
N THR A 98 4.40 -16.02 13.63
CA THR A 98 3.71 -14.73 13.43
C THR A 98 3.17 -14.15 14.73
N ALA A 99 2.62 -14.98 15.63
CA ALA A 99 2.12 -14.51 16.93
C ALA A 99 3.22 -13.97 17.85
N LYS A 100 4.47 -14.45 17.73
CA LYS A 100 5.61 -13.94 18.52
C LYS A 100 6.16 -12.64 17.97
N LEU A 101 6.26 -12.51 16.64
CA LEU A 101 6.64 -11.25 16.00
C LEU A 101 5.60 -10.17 16.28
N ASP A 102 4.32 -10.49 16.17
CA ASP A 102 3.23 -9.55 16.44
C ASP A 102 3.23 -9.08 17.92
N VAL A 103 3.61 -9.94 18.87
CA VAL A 103 3.79 -9.56 20.29
C VAL A 103 4.99 -8.61 20.51
N LEU A 104 6.04 -8.69 19.69
CA LEU A 104 7.23 -7.82 19.79
C LEU A 104 7.00 -6.42 19.20
N TYR A 105 6.06 -6.27 18.26
CA TYR A 105 5.81 -5.00 17.53
C TYR A 105 4.44 -4.38 17.85
N LYS A 106 3.84 -4.77 18.98
CA LYS A 106 2.39 -4.75 19.25
C LYS A 106 1.71 -3.39 19.53
N ASN A 107 2.32 -2.25 19.21
CA ASN A 107 1.75 -0.94 19.54
C ASN A 107 1.54 0.00 18.35
N LYS A 108 1.93 -0.39 17.13
CA LYS A 108 1.78 0.48 15.95
C LYS A 108 0.90 -0.14 14.89
N ASP A 109 -0.05 0.64 14.37
CA ASP A 109 -0.83 0.25 13.21
C ASP A 109 0.06 0.26 11.93
N ARG A 110 -0.43 -0.30 10.82
CA ARG A 110 0.36 -0.38 9.58
C ARG A 110 0.73 1.01 9.03
N PHE A 111 -0.15 1.99 9.19
CA PHE A 111 0.09 3.38 8.78
C PHE A 111 1.24 3.99 9.61
N GLU A 112 1.23 3.81 10.93
CA GLU A 112 2.28 4.29 11.84
C GLU A 112 3.62 3.61 11.55
N LYS A 113 3.60 2.33 11.17
CA LYS A 113 4.81 1.61 10.73
C LYS A 113 5.38 2.18 9.43
N LEU A 114 4.53 2.50 8.43
CA LEU A 114 4.97 3.16 7.20
C LEU A 114 5.57 4.55 7.48
N GLU A 115 4.93 5.34 8.35
CA GLU A 115 5.38 6.67 8.78
C GLU A 115 6.76 6.61 9.45
N GLU A 116 6.95 5.66 10.36
CA GLU A 116 8.25 5.40 10.99
C GLU A 116 9.28 4.94 9.97
N PHE A 117 8.92 4.02 9.06
CA PHE A 117 9.84 3.53 8.05
C PHE A 117 10.36 4.66 7.16
N CYS A 118 9.47 5.53 6.66
CA CYS A 118 9.88 6.69 5.84
C CYS A 118 10.85 7.60 6.61
N SER A 119 10.53 7.88 7.87
CA SER A 119 11.35 8.72 8.75
C SER A 119 12.75 8.16 8.98
N LEU A 120 12.89 6.83 9.05
CA LEU A 120 14.18 6.15 9.23
C LEU A 120 15.03 6.11 7.96
N VAL A 121 14.40 6.02 6.77
CA VAL A 121 15.14 6.03 5.49
C VAL A 121 15.68 7.43 5.17
N GLY A 122 14.88 8.47 5.42
CA GLY A 122 15.30 9.86 5.27
C GLY A 122 14.49 10.64 4.23
N GLN A 123 15.01 11.81 3.84
CA GLN A 123 14.28 12.81 3.06
C GLN A 123 13.90 12.37 1.65
N ASP A 124 14.66 11.45 1.06
CA ASP A 124 14.40 10.92 -0.29
C ASP A 124 13.35 9.78 -0.28
N CYS A 125 12.69 9.51 0.86
CA CYS A 125 11.68 8.47 1.02
C CYS A 125 10.30 9.07 1.25
N VAL A 126 9.37 8.71 0.38
CA VAL A 126 7.99 9.18 0.41
C VAL A 126 7.04 8.00 0.59
N GLY A 127 6.18 8.09 1.60
CA GLY A 127 5.12 7.10 1.83
C GLY A 127 4.00 7.25 0.81
N LEU A 128 3.57 6.13 0.21
CA LEU A 128 2.48 6.07 -0.75
C LEU A 128 1.48 4.98 -0.36
N PHE A 129 0.21 5.35 -0.28
CA PHE A 129 -0.89 4.42 -0.16
C PHE A 129 -1.46 4.11 -1.53
N ILE A 130 -1.63 2.83 -1.85
CA ILE A 130 -2.37 2.38 -3.05
C ILE A 130 -3.61 1.63 -2.60
N VAL A 131 -4.77 2.12 -3.04
CA VAL A 131 -6.06 1.55 -2.72
C VAL A 131 -6.64 0.87 -3.95
N PHE A 132 -6.92 -0.42 -3.83
CA PHE A 132 -7.56 -1.21 -4.87
C PHE A 132 -9.06 -1.31 -4.63
N GLY A 133 -9.85 -0.83 -5.59
CA GLY A 133 -11.30 -0.91 -5.56
C GLY A 133 -11.92 -0.03 -4.48
N LEU A 134 -13.00 0.64 -4.85
CA LEU A 134 -13.78 1.47 -3.92
C LEU A 134 -15.23 0.99 -3.89
N PRO A 135 -15.96 1.35 -2.82
CA PRO A 135 -17.41 1.16 -2.76
C PRO A 135 -18.10 1.71 -4.02
N GLY A 136 -18.87 0.86 -4.71
CA GLY A 136 -19.52 1.20 -5.98
C GLY A 136 -18.60 1.43 -7.19
N LYS A 137 -17.27 1.37 -7.03
CA LYS A 137 -16.28 1.54 -8.10
C LYS A 137 -15.13 0.53 -7.97
N PRO A 138 -15.39 -0.78 -8.17
CA PRO A 138 -14.44 -1.85 -7.88
C PRO A 138 -13.19 -1.84 -8.77
N LYS A 139 -13.24 -1.19 -9.94
CA LYS A 139 -12.12 -1.09 -10.89
C LYS A 139 -11.18 0.09 -10.63
N GLU A 140 -11.58 1.04 -9.79
CA GLU A 140 -10.73 2.22 -9.51
C GLU A 140 -9.53 1.81 -8.64
N ILE A 141 -8.35 2.31 -9.01
CA ILE A 141 -7.14 2.26 -8.18
C ILE A 141 -6.81 3.70 -7.82
N ARG A 142 -6.64 3.99 -6.54
CA ARG A 142 -6.30 5.34 -6.06
C ARG A 142 -4.98 5.36 -5.32
N GLY A 143 -4.25 6.46 -5.45
CA GLY A 143 -3.00 6.72 -4.73
C GLY A 143 -3.16 7.90 -3.79
N ALA A 144 -2.52 7.86 -2.62
CA ALA A 144 -2.38 9.02 -1.74
C ALA A 144 -1.01 9.06 -1.07
N LEU A 145 -0.38 10.23 -1.03
CA LEU A 145 0.89 10.41 -0.34
C LEU A 145 0.67 10.54 1.17
N LEU A 146 1.60 10.01 1.96
CA LEU A 146 1.59 10.09 3.42
C LEU A 146 1.45 11.54 3.90
N ASP A 147 2.23 12.47 3.35
CA ASP A 147 2.20 13.89 3.68
C ASP A 147 0.82 14.52 3.43
N SER A 148 0.13 14.10 2.37
CA SER A 148 -1.20 14.60 2.04
C SER A 148 -2.24 14.15 3.08
N ILE A 149 -2.09 12.92 3.58
CA ILE A 149 -2.94 12.35 4.62
C ILE A 149 -2.64 13.00 5.98
N GLN A 150 -1.36 13.19 6.32
CA GLN A 150 -0.93 13.89 7.54
C GLN A 150 -1.41 15.34 7.58
N THR A 151 -1.37 16.05 6.45
CA THR A 151 -1.90 17.41 6.35
C THR A 151 -3.41 17.45 6.65
N LYS A 152 -4.15 16.38 6.30
CA LYS A 152 -5.57 16.22 6.65
C LYS A 152 -5.79 15.81 8.11
N LYS A 153 -4.85 15.05 8.71
CA LYS A 153 -4.86 14.59 10.13
C LYS A 153 -5.01 15.76 11.11
N GLY A 154 -4.43 16.92 10.81
CA GLY A 154 -4.55 18.14 11.64
C GLY A 154 -5.98 18.66 11.87
N LYS A 155 -7.00 18.08 11.21
CA LYS A 155 -8.42 18.48 11.35
C LYS A 155 -9.33 17.42 11.99
N LYS A 156 -8.88 16.17 12.18
CA LYS A 156 -9.70 15.06 12.74
C LYS A 156 -8.82 14.04 13.49
N SER A 157 -9.18 13.70 14.73
CA SER A 157 -8.53 12.62 15.49
C SER A 157 -9.10 11.26 15.07
N LEU A 158 -8.54 10.68 14.00
CA LEU A 158 -8.89 9.33 13.52
C LEU A 158 -7.66 8.41 13.58
N PRO A 159 -7.84 7.10 13.82
CA PRO A 159 -6.80 6.08 13.65
C PRO A 159 -6.25 6.04 12.22
N GLY A 160 -5.03 5.52 12.01
CA GLY A 160 -4.30 5.59 10.73
C GLY A 160 -5.10 5.05 9.54
N ASP A 161 -5.60 3.82 9.63
CA ASP A 161 -6.36 3.18 8.54
C ASP A 161 -7.67 3.92 8.21
N SER A 162 -8.36 4.43 9.23
CA SER A 162 -9.59 5.22 9.07
C SER A 162 -9.33 6.57 8.41
N LEU A 163 -8.16 7.16 8.68
CA LEU A 163 -7.73 8.41 8.09
C LEU A 163 -7.40 8.26 6.60
N VAL A 164 -6.70 7.18 6.22
CA VAL A 164 -6.44 6.84 4.80
C VAL A 164 -7.77 6.66 4.06
N LYS A 165 -8.72 5.91 4.64
CA LYS A 165 -10.05 5.70 4.07
C LYS A 165 -10.83 7.02 3.91
N ASP A 166 -10.89 7.86 4.95
CA ASP A 166 -11.55 9.18 4.87
C ASP A 166 -10.88 10.10 3.84
N TYR A 167 -9.55 10.06 3.72
CA TYR A 167 -8.84 10.81 2.69
C TYR A 167 -9.26 10.36 1.29
N ILE A 168 -9.15 9.06 1.00
CA ILE A 168 -9.38 8.50 -0.34
C ILE A 168 -10.84 8.66 -0.77
N MET A 169 -11.81 8.55 0.14
CA MET A 169 -13.23 8.67 -0.19
C MET A 169 -13.67 10.11 -0.45
N ASN A 170 -13.05 11.09 0.21
CA ASN A 170 -13.50 12.49 0.16
C ASN A 170 -12.59 13.42 -0.66
N THR A 171 -11.47 12.93 -1.17
CA THR A 171 -10.63 13.70 -2.10
C THR A 171 -11.30 13.75 -3.47
N GLU A 172 -11.35 14.93 -4.09
CA GLU A 172 -11.90 15.13 -5.45
C GLU A 172 -10.81 15.17 -6.54
N SER A 173 -9.55 15.38 -6.14
CA SER A 173 -8.40 15.48 -7.05
C SER A 173 -7.67 14.13 -7.16
N PHE A 174 -8.01 13.34 -8.17
CA PHE A 174 -7.18 12.22 -8.59
C PHE A 174 -6.57 12.53 -9.95
N LEU A 175 -5.35 12.06 -10.18
CA LEU A 175 -4.80 12.04 -11.53
C LEU A 175 -5.67 11.09 -12.37
N SER A 176 -6.35 11.64 -13.37
CA SER A 176 -7.11 10.85 -14.33
C SER A 176 -6.14 9.99 -15.14
N THR A 177 -6.35 8.68 -15.17
CA THR A 177 -5.65 7.75 -16.07
C THR A 177 -6.16 7.86 -17.50
#